data_AF-A0A815CFJ2-F1
#
_entry.id   AF-A0A815CFJ2-F1
#
_cell.length_a   1.000
_cell.length_b   1.000
_cell.length_c   1.000
_cell.angle_alpha   90.00
_cell.angle_beta   90.00
_cell.angle_gamma   90.00
#
_symmetry.space_group_name_H-M   'P 1'
#
loop_
_entity.id
_entity.type
_entity.pdbx_description
1 polymer ?
#
loop_
_entity_poly.entity_id
_entity_poly.type
_entity_poly.pdbx_seq_one_letter_code
_entity_poly.pdbx_strand_id
1 'polypeptide(L)'
;NTYEDEDGIHVEGEFIYDLQLPTTFQPNNSDAEMENFYLWTIPEVKEAIIKDDFKPNCGIVVLDFLIRHGFVTPEQESNYFDILSQIHMPGH
;
A
#
# COMPACT_ATOMS: atom_id res chain seq x y z
N ASN A 1 -4.37 -2.36 -11.83
CA ASN A 1 -2.97 -2.70 -11.47
C ASN A 1 -2.18 -3.10 -12.70
N THR A 2 -1.88 -2.12 -13.54
CA THR A 2 -1.01 -2.30 -14.70
C THR A 2 0.09 -1.25 -14.59
N TYR A 3 1.35 -1.66 -14.61
CA TYR A 3 2.47 -0.72 -14.70
C TYR A 3 3.40 -1.12 -15.84
N GLU A 4 4.13 -0.14 -16.35
CA GLU A 4 5.03 -0.30 -17.49
C GLU A 4 6.46 0.05 -17.05
N ASP A 5 7.39 -0.82 -17.37
CA ASP A 5 8.83 -0.59 -17.23
C ASP A 5 9.58 -0.95 -18.52
N GLU A 6 10.91 -1.00 -18.45
CA GLU A 6 11.77 -1.31 -19.60
C GLU A 6 11.50 -2.70 -20.20
N ASP A 7 10.92 -3.62 -19.42
CA ASP A 7 10.62 -5.00 -19.80
C ASP A 7 9.18 -5.19 -20.31
N GLY A 8 8.34 -4.15 -20.22
CA GLY A 8 7.01 -4.10 -20.83
C GLY A 8 5.89 -3.83 -19.83
N ILE A 9 4.68 -4.32 -20.18
CA ILE A 9 3.46 -4.11 -19.41
C ILE A 9 3.23 -5.29 -18.46
N HIS A 10 3.12 -5.01 -17.17
CA HIS A 10 2.88 -6.01 -16.13
C HIS A 10 1.45 -5.87 -15.60
N VAL A 11 0.68 -6.95 -15.65
CA VAL A 11 -0.66 -7.04 -15.06
C VAL A 11 -0.56 -7.86 -13.79
N GLU A 12 -0.79 -7.23 -12.64
CA GLU A 12 -0.60 -7.86 -11.34
C GLU A 12 -1.90 -7.95 -10.54
N GLY A 13 -2.03 -9.05 -9.79
CA GLY A 13 -3.07 -9.25 -8.79
C GLY A 13 -2.43 -9.53 -7.44
N GLU A 14 -2.75 -8.70 -6.45
CA GLU A 14 -2.21 -8.81 -5.10
C GLU A 14 -3.24 -9.45 -4.16
N PHE A 15 -2.82 -10.46 -3.39
CA PHE A 15 -3.64 -11.04 -2.32
C PHE A 15 -3.25 -10.39 -1.00
N ILE A 16 -4.17 -9.62 -0.43
CA ILE A 16 -3.91 -8.78 0.75
C ILE A 16 -4.29 -9.52 2.04
N TYR A 17 -3.40 -9.47 3.03
CA TYR A 17 -3.59 -10.05 4.36
C TYR A 17 -3.32 -9.00 5.43
N ASP A 18 -4.18 -8.96 6.46
CA ASP A 18 -3.95 -8.15 7.65
C ASP A 18 -3.53 -9.06 8.81
N LEU A 19 -2.47 -8.66 9.53
CA LEU A 19 -1.99 -9.38 10.71
C LEU A 19 -1.78 -8.40 11.86
N GLN A 20 -2.55 -8.57 12.93
CA GLN A 20 -2.34 -7.81 14.17
C GLN A 20 -1.17 -8.42 14.95
N LEU A 21 -0.15 -7.61 15.23
CA LEU A 21 1.06 -8.04 15.93
C LEU A 21 1.05 -7.56 17.39
N PRO A 22 1.72 -8.27 18.32
CA PRO A 22 2.00 -7.76 19.65
C PRO A 22 2.81 -6.46 19.60
N THR A 23 2.58 -5.55 20.53
CA THR A 23 3.32 -4.27 20.62
C THR A 23 4.82 -4.44 20.88
N THR A 24 5.22 -5.62 21.35
CA THR A 24 6.62 -5.98 21.61
C THR A 24 7.30 -6.67 20.43
N PHE A 25 6.59 -6.94 19.34
CA PHE A 25 7.15 -7.60 18.18
C PHE A 25 8.17 -6.70 17.48
N GLN A 26 9.30 -7.28 17.08
CA GLN A 26 10.29 -6.64 16.22
C GLN A 26 10.60 -7.56 15.04
N PRO A 27 10.40 -7.11 13.79
CA PRO A 27 10.75 -7.91 12.62
C PRO A 27 12.26 -8.09 12.53
N ASN A 28 12.69 -9.26 12.07
CA ASN A 28 14.09 -9.56 11.83
C ASN A 28 14.29 -9.90 10.34
N ASN A 29 15.23 -9.22 9.71
CA ASN A 29 15.62 -9.46 8.34
C ASN A 29 16.42 -10.76 8.25
N SER A 30 15.87 -11.78 7.59
CA SER A 30 16.39 -13.15 7.65
C SER A 30 17.13 -13.59 6.39
N ASP A 31 16.94 -12.89 5.27
CA ASP A 31 17.41 -13.28 3.93
C ASP A 31 18.10 -12.15 3.14
N ALA A 32 18.27 -10.97 3.76
CA ALA A 32 18.91 -9.80 3.17
C ALA A 32 18.19 -9.20 1.94
N GLU A 33 16.92 -9.55 1.71
CA GLU A 33 16.12 -8.94 0.63
C GLU A 33 15.65 -7.53 0.97
N MET A 34 15.64 -7.17 2.25
CA MET A 34 15.33 -5.83 2.74
C MET A 34 16.57 -5.20 3.38
N GLU A 35 16.57 -3.88 3.54
CA GLU A 35 17.66 -3.19 4.25
C GLU A 35 17.28 -2.97 5.73
N ASN A 36 16.10 -2.40 5.97
CA ASN A 36 15.62 -2.02 7.31
C ASN A 36 14.09 -2.12 7.43
N PHE A 37 13.60 -2.23 8.66
CA PHE A 37 12.18 -2.09 9.00
C PHE A 37 11.94 -0.81 9.80
N TYR A 38 10.85 -0.11 9.48
CA TYR A 38 10.40 1.08 10.20
C TYR A 38 8.99 0.87 10.73
N LEU A 39 8.77 1.23 11.99
CA LEU A 39 7.43 1.26 12.59
C LEU A 39 6.88 2.68 12.49
N TRP A 40 6.06 2.95 11.47
CA TRP A 40 5.43 4.24 11.24
C TRP A 40 4.03 4.32 11.83
N THR A 41 3.67 5.52 12.27
CA THR A 41 2.31 5.91 12.63
C THR A 41 1.45 6.12 11.37
N ILE A 42 0.13 6.11 11.52
CA ILE A 42 -0.80 6.34 10.39
C ILE A 42 -0.53 7.68 9.68
N PRO A 43 -0.29 8.81 10.35
CA PRO A 43 0.08 10.06 9.68
C PRO A 43 1.36 9.95 8.84
N GLU A 44 2.41 9.31 9.38
CA GLU A 44 3.68 9.11 8.65
C GLU A 44 3.45 8.24 7.41
N VAL A 45 2.67 7.16 7.52
CA VAL A 45 2.31 6.31 6.38
C VAL A 45 1.57 7.11 5.30
N LYS A 46 0.61 7.97 5.68
CA LYS A 46 -0.10 8.83 4.71
C LYS A 46 0.83 9.80 4.00
N GLU A 47 1.76 10.42 4.73
CA GLU A 47 2.76 11.30 4.12
C GLU A 47 3.68 10.54 3.16
N ALA A 48 4.13 9.34 3.52
CA ALA A 48 4.99 8.51 2.68
C ALA A 48 4.33 8.10 1.36
N ILE A 49 3.02 7.80 1.38
CA ILE A 49 2.25 7.55 0.15
C ILE A 49 2.24 8.78 -0.76
N ILE A 50 2.04 9.99 -0.20
CA ILE A 50 2.00 11.24 -0.97
C ILE A 50 3.37 11.59 -1.55
N LYS A 51 4.45 11.23 -0.86
CA LYS A 51 5.84 11.48 -1.27
C LYS A 51 6.39 10.46 -2.27
N ASP A 52 5.60 9.46 -2.65
CA ASP A 52 6.02 8.38 -3.55
C ASP A 52 7.17 7.53 -2.97
N ASP A 53 7.21 7.41 -1.64
CA ASP A 53 8.25 6.62 -0.93
C ASP A 53 8.00 5.09 -1.03
N PHE A 54 6.86 4.67 -1.58
CA PHE A 54 6.52 3.27 -1.83
C PHE A 54 6.68 2.92 -3.31
N LYS A 55 7.04 1.66 -3.59
CA LYS A 55 6.82 1.11 -4.93
C LYS A 55 5.33 1.21 -5.29
N PRO A 56 4.96 1.47 -6.55
CA PRO A 56 3.56 1.70 -6.94
C PRO A 56 2.58 0.61 -6.47
N ASN A 57 2.94 -0.67 -6.60
CA ASN A 57 2.10 -1.78 -6.15
C ASN A 57 1.97 -1.83 -4.62
N CYS A 58 3.06 -1.61 -3.88
CA CYS A 58 3.04 -1.52 -2.42
C CYS A 58 2.17 -0.36 -1.92
N GLY A 59 2.26 0.82 -2.56
CA GLY A 59 1.48 2.00 -2.19
C GLY A 59 -0.04 1.73 -2.26
N ILE A 60 -0.48 0.99 -3.28
CA ILE A 60 -1.88 0.56 -3.44
C ILE A 60 -2.34 -0.35 -2.29
N VAL A 61 -1.52 -1.32 -1.89
CA VAL A 61 -1.83 -2.22 -0.77
C VAL A 61 -1.99 -1.43 0.55
N VAL A 62 -1.14 -0.45 0.78
CA VAL A 62 -1.23 0.41 1.98
C VAL A 62 -2.47 1.31 1.92
N LEU A 63 -2.77 1.89 0.76
CA LEU A 63 -3.96 2.71 0.56
C LEU A 63 -5.25 1.92 0.77
N ASP A 64 -5.33 0.70 0.25
CA ASP A 64 -6.43 -0.24 0.49
C ASP A 64 -6.63 -0.52 2.00
N PHE A 65 -5.55 -0.75 2.74
CA PHE A 65 -5.62 -0.89 4.20
C PHE A 65 -6.21 0.36 4.87
N LEU A 66 -5.73 1.55 4.52
CA LEU A 66 -6.23 2.81 5.09
C LEU A 66 -7.72 3.03 4.82
N ILE A 67 -8.20 2.63 3.63
CA ILE A 67 -9.61 2.71 3.26
C ILE A 67 -10.45 1.69 4.06
N ARG A 68 -10.05 0.42 4.09
CA ARG A 68 -10.79 -0.66 4.79
C ARG A 68 -10.90 -0.43 6.30
N HIS A 69 -9.90 0.21 6.91
CA HIS A 69 -9.88 0.54 8.34
C HIS A 69 -10.43 1.94 8.66
N GLY A 70 -10.92 2.69 7.68
CA GLY A 70 -11.57 3.99 7.88
C GLY A 70 -10.62 5.14 8.22
N PHE A 71 -9.32 5.00 7.91
CA PHE A 71 -8.36 6.10 8.01
C PHE A 71 -8.43 7.04 6.81
N VAL A 72 -8.92 6.57 5.67
CA VAL A 72 -9.30 7.39 4.52
C VAL A 72 -10.80 7.19 4.31
N THR A 73 -11.56 8.29 4.32
CA THR A 73 -13.02 8.26 4.23
C THR A 73 -13.51 9.17 3.10
N PRO A 74 -14.72 8.93 2.56
CA PRO A 74 -15.27 9.77 1.49
C PRO A 74 -15.50 11.23 1.91
N GLU A 75 -15.59 11.53 3.21
CA GLU A 75 -15.69 12.90 3.73
C GLU A 75 -14.35 13.66 3.70
N GLN A 76 -13.24 12.93 3.72
CA GLN A 76 -11.87 13.49 3.78
C GLN A 76 -11.18 13.52 2.42
N GLU A 77 -11.55 12.60 1.51
CA GLU A 77 -10.91 12.44 0.20
C GLU A 77 -11.91 12.64 -0.93
N SER A 78 -11.73 13.69 -1.71
CA SER A 78 -12.62 14.04 -2.84
C SER A 78 -12.61 12.99 -3.96
N ASN A 79 -11.49 12.30 -4.16
CA ASN A 79 -11.34 11.28 -5.21
C ASN A 79 -11.62 9.87 -4.70
N TYR A 80 -12.24 9.72 -3.52
CA TYR A 80 -12.38 8.43 -2.83
C TYR A 80 -12.95 7.32 -3.72
N PHE A 81 -14.03 7.60 -4.46
CA PHE A 81 -14.67 6.61 -5.32
C PHE A 81 -13.82 6.25 -6.54
N ASP A 82 -13.08 7.22 -7.10
CA ASP A 82 -12.19 6.97 -8.22
C ASP A 82 -11.02 6.09 -7.79
N ILE A 83 -10.42 6.39 -6.64
CA ILE A 83 -9.39 5.58 -6.01
C ILE A 83 -9.89 4.16 -5.78
N LEU A 84 -11.03 4.00 -5.09
CA LEU A 84 -11.61 2.69 -4.78
C LEU A 84 -11.90 1.88 -6.05
N SER A 85 -12.37 2.53 -7.11
CA SER A 85 -12.63 1.87 -8.40
C SER A 85 -11.35 1.35 -9.06
N GLN A 86 -10.25 2.09 -8.97
CA GLN A 86 -8.98 1.76 -9.62
C GLN A 86 -8.23 0.63 -8.90
N ILE A 87 -8.27 0.59 -7.56
CA ILE A 87 -7.60 -0.44 -6.75
C ILE A 87 -8.13 -1.85 -7.07
N HIS A 88 -9.40 -1.96 -7.44
CA HIS A 88 -10.06 -3.25 -7.72
C HIS A 88 -10.32 -3.50 -9.21
N MET A 89 -9.81 -2.64 -10.10
CA MET A 89 -10.00 -2.83 -11.53
C MET A 89 -9.06 -3.92 -12.06
N PRO A 90 -9.58 -5.00 -12.69
CA PRO A 90 -8.75 -5.94 -13.42
C PRO A 90 -8.01 -5.20 -14.55
N GLY A 91 -6.73 -5.50 -14.77
CA GLY A 91 -5.98 -4.89 -15.88
C GLY A 91 -6.69 -5.12 -17.21
N HIS A 92 -6.83 -4.06 -18.01
CA HIS A 92 -7.34 -4.10 -19.38
C HIS A 92 -6.23 -4.41 -20.39
#